data_AF-A0A9D0AA09-F1
#
_entry.id   AF-A0A9D0AA09-F1
#
_cell.length_a   1.000
_cell.length_b   1.000
_cell.length_c   1.000
_cell.angle_alpha   90.00
_cell.angle_beta   90.00
_cell.angle_gamma   90.00
#
_symmetry.space_group_name_H-M   'P 1'
#
loop_
_entity.id
_entity.type
_entity.pdbx_description
1 polymer ?
#
loop_
_entity_poly.entity_id
_entity_poly.type
_entity_poly.pdbx_seq_one_letter_code
_entity_poly.pdbx_strand_id
1 'polypeptide(L)' 'MGKLAQKSGETPQAVVQLRIWIQDAYTGDVVWTNRVDVKVSPETFFGDYQYDALFEAATEKAVATLIDNFTQTL' A
#
# COMPACT_ATOMS: atom_id res chain seq x y z
N MET A 1 -27.64 -3.43 -31.14
CA MET A 1 -27.46 -3.55 -29.67
C MET A 1 -26.42 -4.63 -29.42
N GLY A 2 -25.33 -4.36 -28.70
CA GLY A 2 -24.38 -5.42 -28.30
C GLY A 2 -22.89 -5.19 -28.58
N LYS A 3 -22.30 -4.04 -28.20
CA LYS A 3 -20.84 -3.81 -28.28
C LYS A 3 -20.17 -3.38 -26.96
N LEU A 4 -20.85 -3.52 -25.82
CA LEU A 4 -20.34 -3.01 -24.52
C LEU A 4 -19.98 -4.09 -23.49
N ALA A 5 -20.18 -5.39 -23.77
CA ALA A 5 -20.13 -6.41 -22.72
C ALA A 5 -18.77 -7.11 -22.51
N GLN A 6 -17.72 -6.81 -23.29
CA GLN A 6 -16.52 -7.69 -23.34
C GLN A 6 -15.22 -7.08 -22.83
N LYS A 7 -15.27 -5.97 -22.06
CA LYS A 7 -14.08 -5.38 -21.40
C LYS A 7 -14.22 -5.28 -19.87
N SER A 8 -15.04 -6.12 -19.25
CA SER A 8 -15.34 -6.11 -17.81
C SER A 8 -14.53 -7.16 -17.01
N GLY A 9 -13.34 -7.55 -17.47
CA GLY A 9 -12.63 -8.72 -16.92
C GLY A 9 -11.44 -8.42 -16.01
N GLU A 10 -10.73 -7.31 -16.24
CA GLU A 10 -9.51 -6.99 -15.49
C GLU A 10 -9.77 -5.76 -14.63
N THR A 11 -10.15 -5.98 -13.37
CA THR A 11 -10.11 -4.94 -12.35
C THR A 11 -8.65 -4.55 -12.16
N PRO A 12 -8.23 -3.30 -12.45
CA PRO A 12 -6.84 -2.90 -12.34
C PRO A 12 -6.43 -2.97 -10.87
N GLN A 13 -5.64 -3.98 -10.52
CA GLN A 13 -5.13 -4.14 -9.17
C GLN A 13 -3.86 -3.32 -9.03
N ALA A 14 -3.90 -2.29 -8.19
CA ALA A 14 -2.71 -1.54 -7.81
C ALA A 14 -1.99 -2.28 -6.69
N VAL A 15 -0.70 -2.53 -6.86
CA VAL A 15 0.14 -3.14 -5.82
C VAL A 15 1.13 -2.09 -5.33
N VAL A 16 1.04 -1.77 -4.04
CA VAL A 16 1.96 -0.84 -3.37
C VAL A 16 2.88 -1.66 -2.50
N GLN A 17 4.18 -1.51 -2.70
CA GLN A 17 5.20 -2.16 -1.88
C GLN A 17 5.89 -1.08 -1.05
N LEU A 18 5.80 -1.21 0.27
CA LEU A 18 6.42 -0.28 1.21
C LEU A 18 7.48 -1.02 2.03
N ARG A 19 8.66 -0.38 2.15
CA ARG A 19 9.75 -0.86 2.99
C ARG A 19 10.21 0.26 3.90
N ILE A 20 10.26 -0.01 5.20
CA ILE A 20 10.78 0.92 6.21
C ILE A 20 12.05 0.34 6.82
N TRP A 21 12.97 1.26 7.12
CA TRP A 21 14.29 1.01 7.66
C TRP A 21 14.44 2.01 8.80
N ILE A 22 14.77 1.53 9.99
CA ILE A 22 15.03 2.37 11.14
C ILE A 22 16.51 2.27 11.44
N GLN A 23 17.15 3.43 11.53
CA GLN A 23 18.58 3.58 11.69
C GLN A 23 18.87 4.32 12.99
N ASP A 24 19.86 3.83 13.72
CA ASP A 24 20.43 4.56 14.86
C ASP A 24 21.14 5.83 14.33
N ALA A 25 20.75 7.00 14.84
CA ALA A 25 21.27 8.27 14.35
C ALA A 25 22.72 8.56 14.76
N TYR A 26 23.24 7.87 15.79
CA TYR A 26 24.59 8.05 16.31
C TYR A 26 25.58 7.09 15.68
N THR A 27 25.21 5.82 15.49
CA THR A 27 26.10 4.81 14.88
C THR A 27 25.91 4.66 13.39
N GLY A 28 24.72 4.99 12.88
CA GLY A 28 24.33 4.73 11.49
C GLY A 28 23.96 3.27 11.22
N ASP A 29 23.80 2.44 12.26
CA ASP A 29 23.40 1.04 12.08
C ASP A 29 21.90 0.91 11.85
N VAL A 30 21.50 0.00 10.95
CA VAL A 30 20.08 -0.35 10.77
C VAL A 30 19.66 -1.27 11.90
N VAL A 31 18.82 -0.75 12.79
CA VAL A 31 18.33 -1.49 13.97
C VAL A 31 17.07 -2.29 13.66
N TRP A 32 16.34 -1.94 12.61
CA TRP A 32 15.12 -2.63 12.22
C TRP A 32 14.80 -2.41 10.75
N THR A 33 14.27 -3.45 10.10
CA THR A 33 13.72 -3.36 8.76
C THR A 33 12.51 -4.26 8.65
N ASN A 34 11.48 -3.77 7.97
CA ASN A 34 10.32 -4.58 7.65
C ASN A 34 9.69 -4.11 6.34
N ARG A 35 8.98 -5.03 5.68
CA ARG A 35 8.36 -4.85 4.37
C ARG A 35 6.90 -5.26 4.46
N VAL A 36 6.04 -4.44 3.89
CA VAL A 36 4.62 -4.77 3.70
C VAL A 36 4.25 -4.57 2.23
N ASP A 37 3.53 -5.56 1.70
CA ASP A 37 2.95 -5.50 0.37
C ASP A 37 1.45 -5.25 0.53
N VAL A 38 0.98 -4.06 0.12
CA VAL A 38 -0.44 -3.71 0.17
C VAL A 38 -1.02 -3.78 -1.23
N LYS A 39 -2.06 -4.61 -1.38
CA LYS A 39 -2.80 -4.74 -2.64
C LYS A 39 -4.09 -3.91 -2.54
N VAL A 40 -4.22 -2.92 -3.40
CA VAL A 40 -5.42 -2.09 -3.52
C VAL A 40 -6.16 -2.46 -4.80
N SER A 41 -7.42 -2.87 -4.66
CA SER A 41 -8.30 -3.10 -5.80
C SER A 41 -9.39 -2.03 -5.75
N PRO A 42 -9.42 -1.07 -6.71
CA PRO A 42 -10.51 -0.13 -6.81
C PRO A 42 -11.80 -0.87 -7.22
N GLU A 43 -12.92 -0.57 -6.55
CA GLU A 43 -14.22 -1.17 -6.87
C GLU A 43 -14.78 -0.68 -8.20
N THR A 44 -14.31 0.46 -8.71
CA THR A 44 -14.76 1.03 -10.00
C THR A 44 -13.62 1.63 -10.82
N PHE A 45 -13.76 1.58 -12.15
CA PHE A 45 -12.87 2.23 -13.12
C PHE A 45 -13.04 3.76 -13.18
N PHE A 46 -14.04 4.31 -12.47
CA PHE A 46 -14.49 5.69 -12.66
C PHE A 46 -14.04 6.58 -11.50
N GLY A 47 -12.82 7.10 -11.62
CA GLY A 47 -12.38 8.31 -10.92
C GLY A 47 -11.00 8.19 -10.28
N ASP A 48 -10.05 8.98 -10.78
CA ASP A 48 -8.72 9.18 -10.17
C ASP A 48 -8.82 9.51 -8.67
N TYR A 49 -9.82 10.30 -8.25
CA TYR A 49 -10.04 10.64 -6.85
C TYR A 49 -10.30 9.43 -5.93
N GLN A 50 -10.95 8.37 -6.43
CA GLN A 50 -11.15 7.15 -5.64
C GLN A 50 -9.86 6.36 -5.51
N TYR A 51 -9.03 6.38 -6.57
CA TYR A 51 -7.75 5.70 -6.56
C TYR A 51 -6.78 6.35 -5.58
N ASP A 52 -6.67 7.68 -5.59
CA ASP A 52 -5.79 8.43 -4.68
C ASP A 52 -6.18 8.22 -3.22
N ALA A 53 -7.48 8.31 -2.88
CA ALA A 53 -7.96 8.09 -1.52
C ALA A 53 -7.75 6.63 -1.04
N LEU A 54 -7.97 5.65 -1.92
CA LEU A 54 -7.72 4.23 -1.60
C LEU A 54 -6.23 3.96 -1.42
N PHE A 55 -5.37 4.60 -2.23
CA PHE A 55 -3.93 4.48 -2.13
C PHE A 55 -3.38 5.14 -0.87
N GLU A 56 -3.89 6.32 -0.50
CA GLU A 56 -3.56 7.02 0.73
C GLU A 56 -3.94 6.17 1.95
N ALA A 57 -5.18 5.70 2.03
CA ALA A 57 -5.64 4.86 3.14
C ALA A 57 -4.86 3.54 3.25
N ALA A 58 -4.52 2.92 2.11
CA ALA A 58 -3.71 1.71 2.06
C ALA A 58 -2.28 1.95 2.56
N THR A 59 -1.69 3.09 2.17
CA THR A 59 -0.36 3.51 2.60
C THR A 59 -0.34 3.81 4.09
N GLU A 60 -1.31 4.58 4.59
CA GLU A 60 -1.45 4.91 6.01
C GLU A 60 -1.57 3.63 6.87
N LYS A 61 -2.41 2.68 6.45
CA LYS A 61 -2.57 1.39 7.13
C LYS A 61 -1.28 0.57 7.13
N ALA A 62 -0.53 0.56 6.02
CA ALA A 62 0.75 -0.11 5.94
C ALA A 62 1.76 0.50 6.90
N VAL A 63 1.88 1.83 6.91
CA VAL A 63 2.80 2.54 7.80
C VAL A 63 2.43 2.30 9.26
N ALA A 64 1.15 2.42 9.63
CA ALA A 64 0.68 2.14 10.99
C ALA A 64 1.03 0.71 11.43
N THR A 65 0.83 -0.30 10.56
CA THR A 65 1.17 -1.70 10.85
C THR A 65 2.68 -1.89 11.05
N LEU A 66 3.50 -1.24 10.22
CA LEU A 66 4.96 -1.33 10.32
C LEU A 66 5.48 -0.68 11.60
N ILE A 67 4.96 0.49 11.96
CA ILE A 67 5.36 1.21 13.19
C ILE A 67 4.86 0.48 14.44
N ASP A 68 3.62 -0.02 14.45
CA ASP A 68 3.10 -0.83 15.56
C ASP A 68 3.98 -2.07 15.80
N ASN A 69 4.31 -2.79 14.72
CA ASN A 69 5.22 -3.94 14.81
C ASN A 69 6.60 -3.56 15.36
N PHE A 70 7.16 -2.42 14.96
CA PHE A 70 8.40 -1.91 15.53
C PHE A 70 8.28 -1.63 17.04
N THR A 71 7.22 -0.94 17.47
CA THR A 71 7.02 -0.61 18.91
C THR A 71 6.81 -1.83 19.80
N GLN A 72 6.30 -2.94 19.26
CA GLN A 72 6.13 -4.19 19.99
C GLN A 72 7.39 -5.07 20.02
N THR A 73 8.36 -4.80 19.15
CA THR A 73 9.59 -5.62 19.01
C THR A 73 10.75 -5.09 19.87
N LEU A 74 10.69 -3.82 20.29
CA LEU A 74 11.63 -3.20 21.24
C LEU A 74 11.21 -3.43 22.69
#